data_AF-A0A1Z5IEV0-F1
#
_entry.id   AF-A0A1Z5IEV0-F1
#
_cell.length_a   1.000
_cell.length_b   1.000
_cell.length_c   1.000
_cell.angle_alpha   90.00
_cell.angle_beta   90.00
_cell.angle_gamma   90.00
#
_symmetry.space_group_name_H-M   'P 1'
#
loop_
_entity.id
_entity.type
_entity.pdbx_description
1 polymer ?
#
loop_
_entity_poly.entity_id
_entity_poly.type
_entity_poly.pdbx_seq_one_letter_code
_entity_poly.pdbx_strand_id
1 'polypeptide(L)' 'MTLTEIAAKSGITADQIAAYTRAGLLPCKDEASLYSDSDLYWLDMVNCFVENGSSVEELKTLMPLCETKI' A
#
# COMPACT_ATOMS: atom_id res chain seq x y z
N MET A 1 -8.63 -6.95 -8.43
CA MET A 1 -7.70 -8.00 -7.99
C MET A 1 -7.99 -8.30 -6.53
N THR A 2 -8.04 -9.57 -6.16
CA THR A 2 -8.07 -10.01 -4.75
C THR A 2 -6.71 -9.78 -4.10
N LEU A 3 -6.63 -9.88 -2.77
CA LEU A 3 -5.37 -9.80 -2.03
C LEU A 3 -4.32 -10.80 -2.55
N THR A 4 -4.75 -12.03 -2.83
CA THR A 4 -3.90 -13.09 -3.38
C THR A 4 -3.38 -12.74 -4.78
N GLU A 5 -4.24 -12.18 -5.64
CA GLU A 5 -3.85 -11.80 -7.01
C GLU A 5 -2.85 -10.65 -7.02
N ILE A 6 -3.03 -9.63 -6.15
CA ILE A 6 -2.11 -8.50 -6.09
C ILE A 6 -0.78 -8.88 -5.42
N ALA A 7 -0.78 -9.78 -4.43
CA ALA A 7 0.43 -10.33 -3.85
C ALA A 7 1.29 -11.05 -4.91
N ALA A 8 0.66 -11.90 -5.73
CA ALA A 8 1.33 -12.60 -6.81
C ALA A 8 1.94 -11.66 -7.87
N LYS A 9 1.28 -10.52 -8.15
CA LYS A 9 1.76 -9.53 -9.11
C LYS A 9 2.84 -8.59 -8.57
N SER A 10 2.73 -8.18 -7.30
CA SER A 10 3.64 -7.21 -6.67
C SER A 10 4.92 -7.84 -6.13
N GLY A 11 4.92 -9.15 -5.88
CA GLY A 11 6.02 -9.82 -5.19
C GLY A 11 6.04 -9.57 -3.67
N ILE A 12 5.04 -8.84 -3.14
CA ILE A 12 4.87 -8.55 -1.72
C ILE A 12 3.91 -9.59 -1.13
N THR A 13 4.15 -10.01 0.11
CA THR A 13 3.27 -10.98 0.77
C THR A 13 1.88 -10.41 1.05
N ALA A 14 0.85 -11.26 1.02
CA ALA A 14 -0.53 -10.87 1.34
C ALA A 14 -0.64 -10.19 2.72
N ASP A 15 0.11 -10.68 3.72
CA ASP A 15 0.10 -10.12 5.07
C ASP A 15 0.68 -8.70 5.12
N GLN A 16 1.76 -8.44 4.38
CA GLN A 16 2.33 -7.09 4.26
C GLN A 16 1.37 -6.14 3.54
N ILE A 17 0.75 -6.58 2.45
CA ILE A 17 -0.25 -5.76 1.72
C ILE A 17 -1.43 -5.42 2.64
N ALA A 18 -1.96 -6.41 3.39
CA ALA A 18 -3.02 -6.17 4.36
C ALA A 18 -2.58 -5.22 5.48
N ALA A 19 -1.33 -5.28 5.93
CA ALA A 19 -0.78 -4.33 6.89
C ALA A 19 -0.72 -2.91 6.32
N TYR A 20 -0.27 -2.73 5.08
CA TYR A 20 -0.22 -1.42 4.42
C TYR A 20 -1.62 -0.85 4.18
N THR A 21 -2.58 -1.66 3.75
CA THR A 21 -3.99 -1.25 3.59
C THR A 21 -4.59 -0.81 4.92
N ARG A 22 -4.43 -1.60 6.00
CA ARG A 22 -4.91 -1.20 7.36
C ARG A 22 -4.22 0.05 7.89
N ALA A 23 -2.96 0.25 7.51
CA ALA A 23 -2.21 1.44 7.86
C ALA A 23 -2.69 2.68 7.09
N GLY A 24 -3.51 2.53 6.05
CA GLY A 24 -3.95 3.63 5.19
C GLY A 24 -2.86 4.11 4.22
N LEU A 25 -1.87 3.25 3.93
CA LEU A 25 -0.79 3.57 2.98
C LEU A 25 -1.21 3.40 1.51
N LEU A 26 -2.37 2.78 1.28
CA LEU A 26 -3.01 2.73 -0.04
C LEU A 26 -4.21 3.69 -0.02
N PRO A 27 -4.18 4.77 -0.80
CA PRO A 27 -5.26 5.76 -0.81
C PRO A 27 -6.60 5.14 -1.17
N CYS A 28 -7.64 5.48 -0.43
CA CYS A 28 -9.03 5.08 -0.70
C CYS A 28 -9.27 3.55 -0.75
N LYS A 29 -8.46 2.75 -0.05
CA LYS A 29 -8.64 1.30 0.05
C LYS A 29 -9.02 0.86 1.46
N ASP A 30 -9.99 -0.06 1.52
CA ASP A 30 -10.26 -0.89 2.69
C ASP A 30 -9.88 -2.35 2.40
N GLU A 31 -9.86 -3.20 3.44
CA GLU A 31 -9.52 -4.63 3.28
C GLU A 31 -10.56 -5.41 2.46
N ALA A 32 -11.78 -4.88 2.29
CA ALA A 32 -12.85 -5.52 1.52
C ALA A 32 -12.82 -5.13 0.03
N SER A 33 -12.03 -4.13 -0.33
CA SER A 33 -11.94 -3.57 -1.67
C SER A 33 -11.12 -4.45 -2.61
N LEU A 34 -11.52 -4.50 -3.87
CA LEU A 34 -10.68 -5.05 -4.91
C LEU A 34 -9.53 -4.09 -5.21
N TYR A 35 -8.34 -4.64 -5.40
CA TYR A 35 -7.16 -3.90 -5.82
C TYR A 35 -7.15 -3.65 -7.34
N SER A 36 -6.57 -2.53 -7.76
CA SER A 36 -6.38 -2.09 -9.14
C SER A 36 -4.90 -1.98 -9.47
N ASP A 37 -4.57 -1.81 -10.76
CA ASP A 37 -3.18 -1.66 -11.17
C ASP A 37 -2.53 -0.38 -10.61
N SER A 38 -3.33 0.66 -10.29
CA SER A 38 -2.86 1.83 -9.53
C SER A 38 -2.28 1.46 -8.16
N ASP A 39 -2.82 0.42 -7.53
CA ASP A 39 -2.41 0.00 -6.19
C ASP A 39 -1.07 -0.73 -6.24
N LEU A 40 -0.73 -1.35 -7.38
CA LEU A 40 0.59 -1.94 -7.59
C LEU A 40 1.69 -0.87 -7.54
N TYR A 41 1.45 0.30 -8.14
CA TYR A 41 2.40 1.42 -8.08
C TYR A 41 2.57 1.94 -6.65
N TRP A 42 1.47 2.09 -5.91
CA TRP A 42 1.52 2.48 -4.50
C TRP A 42 2.26 1.46 -3.64
N LEU A 43 1.98 0.17 -3.85
CA LEU A 43 2.63 -0.91 -3.14
C LEU A 43 4.14 -0.97 -3.40
N ASP A 44 4.56 -0.82 -4.64
CA ASP A 44 5.98 -0.78 -5.01
C ASP A 44 6.70 0.39 -4.31
N MET A 45 6.08 1.57 -4.33
CA MET A 45 6.62 2.75 -3.65
C MET A 45 6.72 2.54 -2.13
N VAL A 46 5.64 2.09 -1.48
CA VAL A 46 5.61 1.84 -0.02
C VAL A 46 6.63 0.78 0.35
N ASN A 47 6.70 -0.31 -0.41
CA ASN A 47 7.65 -1.40 -0.16
C ASN A 47 9.08 -0.92 -0.31
N CYS A 48 9.38 -0.13 -1.33
CA CYS A 48 10.70 0.48 -1.53
C CYS A 48 11.15 1.31 -0.32
N PHE A 49 10.27 2.16 0.24
CA PHE A 49 10.61 2.91 1.45
C PHE A 49 10.87 2.01 2.65
N VAL A 50 10.05 0.99 2.86
CA VAL A 50 10.21 0.04 3.98
C VAL A 50 11.51 -0.75 3.85
N GLU A 51 11.85 -1.23 2.65
CA GLU A 51 13.11 -1.92 2.38
C GLU A 51 14.34 -1.01 2.60
N ASN A 52 14.17 0.31 2.45
CA ASN A 52 15.21 1.30 2.69
C ASN A 52 15.22 1.84 4.13
N GLY A 53 14.48 1.21 5.05
CA GLY A 53 14.56 1.47 6.49
C GLY A 53 13.53 2.48 7.03
N SER A 54 12.60 2.96 6.20
CA SER A 54 11.46 3.73 6.71
C SER A 54 10.47 2.81 7.43
N SER A 55 9.88 3.29 8.52
CA SER A 55 8.79 2.60 9.19
C SER A 55 7.44 2.88 8.52
N VAL A 56 6.50 1.95 8.68
CA VAL A 56 5.10 2.15 8.26
C VAL A 56 4.52 3.39 8.94
N GLU A 57 4.79 3.61 10.23
CA GLU A 57 4.36 4.80 10.98
C GLU A 57 4.85 6.11 10.35
N GLU A 58 6.13 6.20 9.95
CA GLU A 58 6.66 7.39 9.26
C GLU A 58 5.94 7.63 7.94
N LEU A 59 5.73 6.58 7.14
CA LEU A 59 5.03 6.68 5.87
C LEU A 59 3.58 7.16 6.04
N LYS A 60 2.89 6.71 7.10
CA LYS A 60 1.53 7.17 7.41
C LYS A 60 1.47 8.68 7.64
N THR A 61 2.51 9.28 8.21
CA THR A 61 2.54 10.74 8.41
C THR A 61 2.61 11.53 7.10
N LEU A 62 3.07 10.89 6.01
CA LEU A 62 3.19 11.50 4.69
C LEU A 62 1.92 11.36 3.82
N MET A 63 1.05 10.39 4.12
CA MET A 63 -0.16 10.12 3.33
C MET A 63 -1.18 11.26 3.27
N PRO A 64 -1.45 12.05 4.33
CA PRO A 64 -2.35 13.20 4.25
C PRO A 64 -1.95 14.24 3.19
N LEU A 65 -0.66 14.33 2.85
CA LEU A 65 -0.15 15.23 1.81
C LEU A 65 -0.56 14.77 0.40
N CYS A 66 -0.77 13.47 0.21
CA CYS A 66 -1.18 12.89 -1.06
C CYS A 66 -2.67 13.05 -1.33
N GLU A 67 -3.51 13.19 -0.30
CA GLU A 67 -4.96 13.40 -0.41
C GLU A 67 -5.34 14.87 -0.66
N THR A 68 -4.45 15.83 -0.36
CA THR A 68 -4.76 17.27 -0.43
C THR A 68 -4.59 17.87 -1.86
N LYS A 69 -4.25 17.06 -2.86
CA LYS A 69 -4.16 17.48 -4.26
C LYS A 69 -4.98 16.57 -5.17
N ILE A 70 -6.31 16.65 -5.04
CA ILE A 70 -7.26 16.27 -6.09
C ILE A 70 -8.24 17.43 -6.25
#